data_AF-A0A2V6I521-F1
#
_entry.id   AF-A0A2V6I521-F1
#
_cell.length_a   1.000
_cell.length_b   1.000
_cell.length_c   1.000
_cell.angle_alpha   90.00
_cell.angle_beta   90.00
_cell.angle_gamma   90.00
#
_symmetry.space_group_name_H-M   'P 1'
#
loop_
_entity.id
_entity.type
_entity.pdbx_description
1 polymer ?
#
loop_
_entity_poly.entity_id
_entity_poly.type
_entity_poly.pdbx_seq_one_letter_code
_entity_poly.pdbx_strand_id
1 'polypeptide(L)'
;MVRLTVVLSAMAFLPYFALAMRSAPPRVEPAIHDSIRYVAPNDDGRRAYIEAWDVQTNKKLWELTVFANHIEPRLEEDVQWVFINKLNVRDGTLLVISERGNTYLIDLKTKAITQSDTTKSATPDATAQLHDIPEVINRAVTNGLLPKEYELSFRVNPFYLRGDFIGDGKADIAVLVKQRSTGKLGIAIINGATDKVTVVGAGNAIGNGGDDFEWMDTWQLYSKGRAIHEADRSVPHLRSDALLVGKSEAASALIYWNGKRYVWFQQGD
;
A
#
# COMPACT_ATOMS: atom_id res chain seq x y z
N MET A 1 37.75 -10.02 -66.52
CA MET A 1 38.52 -10.68 -65.45
C MET A 1 38.18 -10.01 -64.13
N VAL A 2 37.66 -10.80 -63.20
CA VAL A 2 37.10 -10.45 -61.89
C VAL A 2 38.21 -10.23 -60.88
N ARG A 3 38.11 -9.20 -60.02
CA ARG A 3 38.50 -9.28 -58.60
C ARG A 3 37.66 -8.30 -57.77
N LEU A 4 36.62 -8.82 -57.12
CA LEU A 4 35.89 -8.15 -56.04
C LEU A 4 36.48 -8.64 -54.72
N THR A 5 37.20 -7.77 -54.02
CA THR A 5 37.77 -8.09 -52.71
C THR A 5 36.71 -7.82 -51.64
N VAL A 6 36.15 -8.88 -51.07
CA VAL A 6 35.29 -8.77 -49.87
C VAL A 6 36.19 -8.87 -48.65
N VAL A 7 36.33 -7.77 -47.90
CA VAL A 7 36.98 -7.75 -46.59
C VAL A 7 35.94 -8.13 -45.55
N LEU A 8 36.05 -9.34 -45.01
CA LEU A 8 35.23 -9.82 -43.90
C LEU A 8 35.83 -9.26 -42.60
N SER A 9 35.22 -8.20 -42.04
CA SER A 9 35.58 -7.72 -40.71
C SER A 9 34.89 -8.58 -39.66
N ALA A 10 35.65 -9.48 -39.03
CA ALA A 10 35.18 -10.26 -37.89
C ALA A 10 35.18 -9.37 -36.63
N MET A 11 34.03 -8.75 -36.35
CA MET A 11 33.81 -8.01 -35.11
C MET A 11 33.57 -9.04 -33.99
N ALA A 12 34.61 -9.29 -33.20
CA ALA A 12 34.52 -10.14 -32.02
C ALA A 12 33.56 -9.50 -31.00
N PHE A 13 32.41 -10.11 -30.79
CA PHE A 13 31.52 -9.80 -29.68
C PHE A 13 32.21 -10.23 -28.38
N LEU A 14 32.86 -9.29 -27.71
CA LEU A 14 33.21 -9.43 -26.30
C LEU A 14 31.90 -9.45 -25.50
N PRO A 15 31.58 -10.53 -24.76
CA PRO A 15 30.44 -10.52 -23.85
C PRO A 15 30.75 -9.54 -22.73
N TYR A 16 30.03 -8.43 -22.71
CA TYR A 16 29.95 -7.55 -21.56
C TYR A 16 29.24 -8.34 -20.45
N PHE A 17 30.01 -8.92 -19.52
CA PHE A 17 29.47 -9.37 -18.25
C PHE A 17 29.09 -8.11 -17.47
N ALA A 18 27.86 -7.64 -17.66
CA ALA A 18 27.26 -6.68 -16.77
C ALA A 18 27.18 -7.35 -15.38
N LEU A 19 28.03 -6.93 -14.45
CA LEU A 19 27.86 -7.17 -13.02
C LEU A 19 26.56 -6.48 -12.60
N ALA A 20 25.45 -7.20 -12.70
CA ALA A 20 24.15 -6.75 -12.23
C ALA A 20 24.11 -6.95 -10.71
N MET A 21 24.57 -5.94 -9.96
CA MET A 21 24.40 -5.91 -8.51
C MET A 21 22.91 -5.96 -8.18
N ARG A 22 22.50 -6.90 -7.34
CA ARG A 22 21.07 -7.08 -7.02
C ARG A 22 20.54 -5.88 -6.24
N SER A 23 19.29 -5.51 -6.53
CA SER A 23 18.53 -4.57 -5.70
C SER A 23 18.32 -5.14 -4.29
N ALA A 24 18.26 -4.26 -3.29
CA ALA A 24 18.02 -4.68 -1.90
C ALA A 24 16.76 -5.57 -1.77
N PRO A 25 16.73 -6.49 -0.77
CA PRO A 25 15.54 -7.29 -0.49
C PRO A 25 14.28 -6.44 -0.39
N PRO A 26 13.13 -6.90 -0.90
CA PRO A 26 11.88 -6.17 -0.80
C PRO A 26 11.49 -6.08 0.68
N ARG A 27 11.14 -4.87 1.12
CA ARG A 27 10.49 -4.67 2.40
C ARG A 27 9.03 -5.06 2.27
N VAL A 28 8.64 -6.13 2.96
CA VAL A 28 7.29 -6.69 2.86
C VAL A 28 6.42 -6.15 3.98
N GLU A 29 5.28 -5.59 3.61
CA GLU A 29 4.28 -5.16 4.59
C GLU A 29 3.75 -6.38 5.39
N PRO A 30 3.78 -6.33 6.74
CA PRO A 30 3.26 -7.41 7.55
C PRO A 30 1.76 -7.63 7.35
N ALA A 31 1.32 -8.89 7.34
CA ALA A 31 -0.11 -9.22 7.38
C ALA A 31 -0.57 -9.38 8.83
N ILE A 32 -1.78 -8.94 9.17
CA ILE A 32 -2.34 -9.06 10.52
C ILE A 32 -3.63 -9.87 10.48
N HIS A 33 -3.78 -10.85 11.38
CA HIS A 33 -4.99 -11.65 11.56
C HIS A 33 -5.08 -12.12 13.02
N ASP A 34 -6.26 -12.06 13.63
CA ASP A 34 -6.49 -12.56 15.00
C ASP A 34 -5.46 -12.08 16.05
N SER A 35 -5.09 -10.80 16.00
CA SER A 35 -4.04 -10.19 16.87
C SER A 35 -2.63 -10.76 16.69
N ILE A 36 -2.37 -11.43 15.56
CA ILE A 36 -1.06 -11.94 15.18
C ILE A 36 -0.55 -11.17 13.96
N ARG A 37 0.69 -10.67 14.04
CA ARG A 37 1.42 -10.00 12.95
C ARG A 37 2.36 -11.00 12.29
N TYR A 38 2.16 -11.25 11.01
CA TYR A 38 3.01 -12.07 10.15
C TYR A 38 4.00 -11.21 9.38
N VAL A 39 5.28 -11.49 9.54
CA VAL A 39 6.40 -10.72 8.95
C VAL A 39 7.21 -11.64 8.05
N ALA A 40 7.65 -11.15 6.90
CA ALA A 40 8.69 -11.78 6.10
C ALA A 40 10.00 -11.00 6.30
N PRO A 41 10.98 -11.53 7.05
CA PRO A 41 12.21 -10.79 7.36
C PRO A 41 13.10 -10.51 6.14
N ASN A 42 13.12 -11.42 5.16
CA ASN A 42 13.95 -11.33 3.96
C ASN A 42 15.42 -10.97 4.25
N ASP A 43 16.06 -11.74 5.13
CA ASP A 43 17.40 -11.48 5.68
C ASP A 43 18.53 -12.09 4.84
N ASP A 44 18.87 -13.37 5.02
CA ASP A 44 20.08 -14.00 4.48
C ASP A 44 19.92 -14.58 3.07
N GLY A 45 18.70 -14.57 2.53
CA GLY A 45 18.39 -15.03 1.18
C GLY A 45 18.46 -16.54 0.95
N ARG A 46 18.82 -17.35 1.95
CA ARG A 46 18.91 -18.81 1.80
C ARG A 46 17.55 -19.49 1.90
N ARG A 47 16.65 -18.90 2.67
CA ARG A 47 15.25 -19.33 2.76
C ARG A 47 14.32 -18.13 2.87
N ALA A 48 13.11 -18.32 2.40
CA ALA A 48 12.02 -17.40 2.65
C ALA A 48 11.15 -17.97 3.78
N TYR A 49 10.94 -17.20 4.83
CA TYR A 49 10.20 -17.63 6.00
C TYR A 49 9.31 -16.51 6.56
N ILE A 50 8.30 -16.93 7.33
CA ILE A 50 7.37 -16.06 8.03
C ILE A 50 7.64 -16.15 9.53
N GLU A 51 7.64 -15.01 10.21
CA GLU A 51 7.54 -14.93 11.65
C GLU A 51 6.15 -14.45 12.07
N ALA A 52 5.55 -15.11 13.05
CA ALA A 52 4.31 -14.68 13.67
C ALA A 52 4.60 -14.07 15.04
N TRP A 53 4.07 -12.88 15.28
CA TRP A 53 4.27 -12.10 16.49
C TRP A 53 2.93 -11.76 17.11
N ASP A 54 2.79 -11.93 18.41
CA ASP A 54 1.64 -11.42 19.15
C ASP A 54 1.69 -9.88 19.16
N VAL A 55 0.61 -9.24 18.68
CA VAL A 55 0.57 -7.78 18.51
C VAL A 55 0.58 -7.04 19.84
N GLN A 56 0.03 -7.62 20.91
CA GLN A 56 -0.11 -6.95 22.22
C GLN A 56 1.19 -7.01 23.03
N THR A 57 1.80 -8.19 23.08
CA THR A 57 2.99 -8.47 23.90
C THR A 57 4.30 -8.33 23.14
N ASN A 58 4.23 -8.20 21.81
CA ASN A 58 5.38 -8.21 20.90
C ASN A 58 6.27 -9.45 21.07
N LYS A 59 5.67 -10.58 21.46
CA LYS A 59 6.36 -11.86 21.61
C LYS A 59 6.26 -12.67 20.31
N LYS A 60 7.39 -13.19 19.82
CA LYS A 60 7.39 -14.14 18.71
C LYS A 60 6.64 -15.42 19.14
N LEU A 61 5.60 -15.77 18.39
CA LEU A 61 4.77 -16.95 18.59
C LEU A 61 5.36 -18.17 17.88
N TRP A 62 5.75 -18.01 16.61
CA TRP A 62 6.35 -19.08 15.81
C TRP A 62 7.05 -18.52 14.56
N GLU A 63 7.83 -19.37 13.91
CA GLU A 63 8.37 -19.12 12.57
C GLU A 63 8.08 -20.32 11.65
N LEU A 64 7.99 -20.07 10.34
CA LEU A 64 7.71 -21.10 9.34
C LEU A 64 8.47 -20.81 8.04
N THR A 65 9.30 -21.75 7.59
CA THR A 65 9.93 -21.69 6.25
C THR A 65 8.89 -21.96 5.16
N VAL A 66 8.76 -21.04 4.22
CA VAL A 66 7.85 -21.15 3.06
C VAL A 66 8.54 -21.90 1.91
N PHE A 67 9.76 -21.50 1.58
CA PHE A 67 10.61 -22.19 0.60
C PHE A 67 12.09 -21.93 0.89
N ALA A 68 12.95 -22.83 0.42
CA ALA A 68 14.39 -22.65 0.42
C ALA A 68 14.87 -22.28 -0.99
N ASN A 69 15.82 -21.36 -1.09
CA ASN A 69 16.49 -21.08 -2.35
C ASN A 69 17.58 -22.13 -2.58
N HIS A 70 17.54 -22.78 -3.74
CA HIS A 70 18.62 -23.69 -4.13
C HIS A 70 19.78 -22.86 -4.66
N ILE A 71 20.91 -22.91 -3.95
CA ILE A 71 22.12 -22.14 -4.29
C ILE A 71 23.14 -23.08 -4.92
N GLU A 72 23.49 -22.81 -6.18
CA GLU A 72 24.57 -23.48 -6.86
C GLU A 72 25.92 -22.90 -6.40
N PRO A 73 26.83 -23.72 -5.82
CA PRO A 73 28.10 -23.22 -5.26
C PRO A 73 29.06 -22.59 -6.28
N ARG A 74 28.80 -22.77 -7.58
CA ARG A 74 29.64 -22.26 -8.67
C ARG A 74 29.15 -20.91 -9.21
N LEU A 75 28.00 -20.43 -8.75
CA LEU A 75 27.41 -19.16 -9.11
C LEU A 75 27.45 -18.22 -7.91
N GLU A 76 27.42 -16.91 -8.17
CA GLU A 76 27.30 -15.90 -7.13
C GLU A 76 26.02 -16.13 -6.31
N GLU A 77 26.08 -16.04 -4.99
CA GLU A 77 24.97 -16.47 -4.11
C GLU A 77 23.78 -15.50 -4.16
N ASP A 78 24.03 -14.19 -4.18
CA ASP A 78 23.02 -13.15 -4.06
C ASP A 78 22.15 -12.97 -5.32
N VAL A 79 22.68 -13.28 -6.51
CA VAL A 79 21.92 -13.32 -7.76
C VAL A 79 20.94 -14.49 -7.83
N GLN A 80 21.11 -15.49 -6.97
CA GLN A 80 20.24 -16.67 -6.91
C GLN A 80 19.10 -16.54 -5.89
N TRP A 81 19.18 -15.55 -5.00
CA TRP A 81 18.19 -15.31 -3.96
C TRP A 81 16.82 -14.91 -4.54
N VAL A 82 15.78 -15.52 -3.98
CA VAL A 82 14.38 -15.14 -4.20
C VAL A 82 13.75 -14.85 -2.85
N PHE A 83 13.19 -13.65 -2.72
CA PHE A 83 12.50 -13.25 -1.50
C PHE A 83 10.99 -13.34 -1.61
N ILE A 84 10.33 -13.22 -0.45
CA ILE A 84 8.91 -12.92 -0.39
C ILE A 84 8.75 -11.47 -0.80
N ASN A 85 7.84 -11.20 -1.72
CA ASN A 85 7.52 -9.86 -2.19
C ASN A 85 6.24 -9.32 -1.54
N LYS A 86 5.26 -10.19 -1.26
CA LYS A 86 3.97 -9.76 -0.72
C LYS A 86 3.38 -10.80 0.22
N LEU A 87 2.75 -10.31 1.28
CA LEU A 87 1.88 -11.08 2.17
C LEU A 87 0.44 -10.56 2.07
N ASN A 88 -0.50 -11.47 2.21
CA ASN A 88 -1.92 -11.16 2.41
C ASN A 88 -2.54 -12.28 3.23
N VAL A 89 -3.55 -11.99 4.04
CA VAL A 89 -4.25 -13.00 4.82
C VAL A 89 -5.73 -12.96 4.51
N ARG A 90 -6.33 -14.13 4.31
CA ARG A 90 -7.75 -14.28 4.00
C ARG A 90 -8.28 -15.60 4.56
N ASP A 91 -9.39 -15.54 5.28
CA ASP A 91 -10.13 -16.73 5.73
C ASP A 91 -9.23 -17.77 6.45
N GLY A 92 -8.35 -17.31 7.35
CA GLY A 92 -7.39 -18.17 8.06
C GLY A 92 -6.23 -18.71 7.20
N THR A 93 -6.07 -18.20 5.97
CA THR A 93 -5.00 -18.57 5.04
C THR A 93 -4.09 -17.37 4.76
N LEU A 94 -2.78 -17.53 4.95
CA LEU A 94 -1.77 -16.55 4.56
C LEU A 94 -1.29 -16.83 3.13
N LEU A 95 -1.60 -15.91 2.23
CA LEU A 95 -1.09 -15.82 0.88
C LEU A 95 0.32 -15.19 0.89
N VAL A 96 1.28 -15.88 0.31
CA VAL A 96 2.67 -15.44 0.19
C VAL A 96 3.04 -15.43 -1.28
N ILE A 97 3.48 -14.29 -1.80
CA ILE A 97 3.91 -14.14 -3.21
C ILE A 97 5.40 -13.86 -3.22
N SER A 98 6.17 -14.64 -3.99
CA SER A 98 7.60 -14.42 -4.17
C SER A 98 7.90 -13.34 -5.22
N GLU A 99 9.15 -12.88 -5.29
CA GLU A 99 9.61 -11.97 -6.36
C GLU A 99 9.42 -12.56 -7.77
N ARG A 100 9.35 -13.89 -7.89
CA ARG A 100 9.09 -14.59 -9.15
C ARG A 100 7.60 -14.75 -9.47
N GLY A 101 6.72 -14.24 -8.60
CA GLY A 101 5.27 -14.38 -8.74
C GLY A 101 4.73 -15.75 -8.31
N ASN A 102 5.57 -16.64 -7.75
CA ASN A 102 5.08 -17.90 -7.18
C ASN A 102 4.18 -17.59 -5.99
N THR A 103 3.08 -18.30 -5.90
CA THR A 103 2.07 -18.09 -4.87
C THR A 103 1.99 -19.31 -3.96
N TYR A 104 2.10 -19.07 -2.65
CA TYR A 104 2.01 -20.07 -1.60
C TYR A 104 0.87 -19.71 -0.65
N LEU A 105 0.00 -20.69 -0.37
CA LEU A 105 -1.11 -20.59 0.57
C LEU A 105 -0.75 -21.35 1.84
N ILE A 106 -0.77 -20.65 2.98
CA ILE A 106 -0.43 -21.23 4.29
C ILE A 106 -1.67 -21.24 5.17
N ASP A 107 -2.17 -22.40 5.54
CA ASP A 107 -3.23 -22.51 6.52
C ASP A 107 -2.69 -22.12 7.91
N LEU A 108 -3.23 -21.06 8.52
CA LEU A 108 -2.67 -20.48 9.75
C LEU A 108 -2.87 -21.37 10.98
N LYS A 109 -3.83 -22.29 10.93
CA LYS A 109 -4.13 -23.21 12.03
C LYS A 109 -3.18 -24.41 12.00
N THR A 110 -3.02 -25.02 10.84
CA THR A 110 -2.28 -26.27 10.62
C THR A 110 -0.84 -26.06 10.15
N LYS A 111 -0.51 -24.86 9.65
CA LYS A 111 0.76 -24.51 9.00
C LYS A 111 1.02 -25.27 7.69
N ALA A 112 0.01 -25.93 7.13
CA ALA A 112 0.12 -26.60 5.84
C ALA A 112 0.34 -25.58 4.72
N ILE A 113 1.26 -25.87 3.82
CA ILE A 113 1.61 -25.01 2.67
C ILE A 113 1.15 -25.68 1.38
N THR A 114 0.40 -24.95 0.55
CA THR A 114 0.03 -25.34 -0.81
C THR A 114 0.57 -24.31 -1.80
N GLN A 115 1.33 -24.75 -2.80
CA GLN A 115 1.77 -23.88 -3.89
C GLN A 115 0.73 -23.91 -5.02
N SER A 116 0.32 -22.75 -5.52
CA SER A 116 -0.51 -22.68 -6.72
C SER A 116 0.39 -22.46 -7.95
N ASP A 117 0.48 -23.45 -8.83
CA ASP A 117 1.25 -23.36 -10.07
C ASP A 117 0.52 -22.49 -11.10
N THR A 118 0.72 -21.17 -11.04
CA THR A 118 0.24 -20.23 -12.06
C THR A 118 1.35 -19.90 -13.06
N THR A 119 1.83 -20.90 -13.80
CA THR A 119 2.54 -20.69 -15.07
C THR A 119 1.61 -20.98 -16.25
N LYS A 120 0.56 -20.18 -16.41
CA LYS A 120 -0.04 -19.83 -17.71
C LYS A 120 -1.10 -18.73 -17.55
N SER A 121 -0.84 -17.60 -18.20
CA SER A 121 -1.77 -16.56 -18.68
C SER A 121 -3.09 -16.33 -17.93
N ALA A 122 -3.20 -15.16 -17.28
CA ALA A 122 -4.17 -14.09 -17.59
C ALA A 122 -4.38 -13.17 -16.37
N THR A 123 -4.11 -11.87 -16.55
CA THR A 123 -4.65 -10.67 -15.84
C THR A 123 -4.95 -10.76 -14.33
N PRO A 124 -4.27 -9.98 -13.46
CA PRO A 124 -4.62 -9.90 -12.05
C PRO A 124 -5.92 -9.10 -11.86
N ASP A 125 -6.95 -9.84 -11.48
CA ASP A 125 -8.26 -9.35 -11.08
C ASP A 125 -8.14 -8.53 -9.78
N ALA A 126 -8.71 -7.33 -9.82
CA ALA A 126 -8.57 -6.27 -8.83
C ALA A 126 -9.54 -6.49 -7.66
N THR A 127 -9.27 -7.43 -6.75
CA THR A 127 -10.22 -7.75 -5.66
C THR A 127 -9.62 -8.07 -4.28
N ALA A 128 -8.33 -7.82 -4.00
CA ALA A 128 -7.67 -8.34 -2.79
C ALA A 128 -7.03 -7.31 -1.83
N GLN A 129 -7.69 -6.18 -1.52
CA GLN A 129 -7.25 -5.22 -0.48
C GLN A 129 -8.41 -4.76 0.42
N LEU A 130 -8.90 -5.65 1.29
CA LEU A 130 -9.86 -5.39 2.36
C LEU A 130 -9.49 -6.36 3.49
N HIS A 131 -9.69 -6.04 4.77
CA HIS A 131 -9.53 -6.93 5.98
C HIS A 131 -8.76 -6.43 7.20
N ASP A 132 -8.69 -5.10 7.36
CA ASP A 132 -9.26 -4.44 8.57
C ASP A 132 -10.29 -3.34 8.25
N ILE A 133 -10.41 -3.07 6.96
CA ILE A 133 -11.64 -2.62 6.35
C ILE A 133 -12.03 -3.65 5.31
N PRO A 134 -12.97 -4.56 5.62
CA PRO A 134 -13.70 -5.35 4.62
C PRO A 134 -15.12 -4.96 4.46
N GLU A 135 -15.86 -4.88 5.57
CA GLU A 135 -17.29 -4.67 5.44
C GLU A 135 -17.58 -3.25 5.05
N VAL A 136 -16.81 -2.26 5.50
CA VAL A 136 -17.09 -0.85 5.17
C VAL A 136 -16.58 -0.46 3.80
N ILE A 137 -15.41 -0.96 3.34
CA ILE A 137 -15.01 -0.77 1.94
C ILE A 137 -15.74 -1.75 1.02
N ASN A 138 -16.18 -2.94 1.43
CA ASN A 138 -17.15 -3.72 0.63
C ASN A 138 -18.50 -2.98 0.60
N ARG A 139 -18.98 -2.37 1.68
CA ARG A 139 -20.18 -1.52 1.56
C ARG A 139 -19.90 -0.33 0.65
N ALA A 140 -18.75 0.35 0.76
CA ALA A 140 -18.43 1.50 -0.07
C ALA A 140 -18.23 1.17 -1.56
N VAL A 141 -17.61 0.03 -1.85
CA VAL A 141 -17.21 -0.42 -3.19
C VAL A 141 -18.24 -1.38 -3.80
N THR A 142 -18.76 -2.34 -3.02
CA THR A 142 -19.75 -3.35 -3.43
C THR A 142 -21.20 -2.84 -3.41
N ASN A 143 -21.59 -1.89 -2.53
CA ASN A 143 -22.91 -1.22 -2.65
C ASN A 143 -22.88 0.00 -3.59
N GLY A 144 -21.72 0.35 -4.17
CA GLY A 144 -21.60 1.48 -5.10
C GLY A 144 -21.76 2.86 -4.46
N LEU A 145 -21.33 3.04 -3.20
CA LEU A 145 -21.39 4.34 -2.53
C LEU A 145 -20.41 5.34 -3.16
N LEU A 146 -19.24 4.87 -3.63
CA LEU A 146 -18.36 5.70 -4.44
C LEU A 146 -19.01 5.96 -5.81
N PRO A 147 -19.13 7.23 -6.25
CA PRO A 147 -19.62 7.54 -7.59
C PRO A 147 -18.78 6.84 -8.65
N LYS A 148 -19.43 6.36 -9.73
CA LYS A 148 -18.78 5.59 -10.81
C LYS A 148 -17.61 6.30 -11.48
N GLU A 149 -17.56 7.63 -11.38
CA GLU A 149 -16.51 8.52 -11.87
C GLU A 149 -15.17 8.32 -11.15
N TYR A 150 -15.17 7.67 -9.98
CA TYR A 150 -14.00 7.48 -9.14
C TYR A 150 -13.63 5.99 -9.00
N GLU A 151 -12.35 5.74 -8.74
CA GLU A 151 -11.81 4.44 -8.34
C GLU A 151 -10.90 4.59 -7.13
N LEU A 152 -10.69 3.51 -6.38
CA LEU A 152 -9.76 3.52 -5.25
C LEU A 152 -8.33 3.72 -5.74
N SER A 153 -7.58 4.51 -4.98
CA SER A 153 -6.15 4.69 -5.15
C SER A 153 -5.42 4.07 -3.96
N PHE A 154 -4.30 3.40 -4.20
CA PHE A 154 -3.46 2.77 -3.18
C PHE A 154 -2.07 3.43 -3.11
N ARG A 155 -1.96 4.67 -3.61
CA ARG A 155 -0.67 5.37 -3.79
C ARG A 155 0.02 5.69 -2.46
N VAL A 156 -0.75 6.05 -1.43
CA VAL A 156 -0.25 6.36 -0.08
C VAL A 156 -0.84 5.34 0.89
N ASN A 157 -0.03 4.82 1.82
CA ASN A 157 -0.43 3.80 2.79
C ASN A 157 -0.36 4.36 4.23
N PRO A 158 -1.36 4.15 5.11
CA PRO A 158 -2.63 3.44 4.88
C PRO A 158 -3.42 4.12 3.74
N PHE A 159 -4.08 3.38 2.85
CA PHE A 159 -4.85 3.98 1.73
C PHE A 159 -6.27 4.42 2.14
N TYR A 160 -6.61 4.18 3.40
CA TYR A 160 -7.79 4.69 4.07
C TYR A 160 -7.44 5.21 5.47
N LEU A 161 -8.30 6.05 6.04
CA LEU A 161 -8.29 6.43 7.45
C LEU A 161 -9.70 6.34 8.02
N ARG A 162 -9.78 6.02 9.31
CA ARG A 162 -11.02 5.97 10.07
C ARG A 162 -11.00 7.06 11.14
N GLY A 163 -12.06 7.85 11.24
CA GLY A 163 -12.15 8.96 12.19
C GLY A 163 -13.57 9.50 12.29
N ASP A 164 -13.84 10.34 13.28
CA ASP A 164 -15.11 11.10 13.39
C ASP A 164 -14.94 12.44 12.67
N PHE A 165 -14.96 12.44 11.34
CA PHE A 165 -14.54 13.60 10.53
C PHE A 165 -15.59 14.71 10.50
N ILE A 166 -16.88 14.39 10.71
CA ILE A 166 -17.95 15.39 10.79
C ILE A 166 -18.40 15.73 12.21
N GLY A 167 -17.95 15.01 13.23
CA GLY A 167 -18.21 15.31 14.65
C GLY A 167 -19.53 14.76 15.18
N ASP A 168 -20.11 13.75 14.53
CA ASP A 168 -21.36 13.09 14.96
C ASP A 168 -21.12 11.91 15.92
N GLY A 169 -19.85 11.60 16.20
CA GLY A 169 -19.44 10.50 17.08
C GLY A 169 -19.56 9.11 16.43
N LYS A 170 -19.90 9.03 15.14
CA LYS A 170 -19.82 7.82 14.33
C LYS A 170 -18.51 7.81 13.58
N ALA A 171 -18.04 6.61 13.28
CA ALA A 171 -16.79 6.46 12.54
C ALA A 171 -17.06 6.61 11.04
N ASP A 172 -16.52 7.67 10.48
CA ASP A 172 -16.41 7.94 9.06
C ASP A 172 -15.17 7.24 8.47
N ILE A 173 -15.16 7.10 7.15
CA ILE A 173 -14.04 6.55 6.38
C ILE A 173 -13.57 7.57 5.35
N ALA A 174 -12.28 7.88 5.36
CA ALA A 174 -11.61 8.58 4.27
C ALA A 174 -10.84 7.55 3.44
N VAL A 175 -10.94 7.59 2.11
CA VAL A 175 -10.21 6.72 1.18
C VAL A 175 -9.59 7.55 0.08
N LEU A 176 -8.39 7.15 -0.35
CA LEU A 176 -7.76 7.74 -1.51
C LEU A 176 -8.51 7.31 -2.78
N VAL A 177 -8.77 8.26 -3.67
CA VAL A 177 -9.47 8.03 -4.92
C VAL A 177 -8.75 8.65 -6.10
N LYS A 178 -9.02 8.11 -7.28
CA LYS A 178 -8.61 8.64 -8.57
C LYS A 178 -9.84 8.88 -9.43
N GLN A 179 -9.94 10.06 -10.03
CA GLN A 179 -11.00 10.34 -11.01
C GLN A 179 -10.66 9.62 -12.32
N ARG A 180 -11.59 8.81 -12.84
CA ARG A 180 -11.36 7.98 -14.03
C ARG A 180 -11.10 8.80 -15.30
N SER A 181 -11.79 9.93 -15.45
CA SER A 181 -11.72 10.76 -16.67
C SER A 181 -10.43 11.56 -16.81
N THR A 182 -9.89 12.06 -15.69
CA THR A 182 -8.73 12.96 -15.68
C THR A 182 -7.47 12.32 -15.11
N GLY A 183 -7.61 11.26 -14.32
CA GLY A 183 -6.53 10.65 -13.57
C GLY A 183 -6.12 11.40 -12.30
N LYS A 184 -6.76 12.54 -11.98
CA LYS A 184 -6.47 13.34 -10.80
C LYS A 184 -6.76 12.58 -9.51
N LEU A 185 -5.91 12.79 -8.50
CA LEU A 185 -6.01 12.15 -7.20
C LEU A 185 -6.76 13.03 -6.20
N GLY A 186 -7.41 12.39 -5.24
CA GLY A 186 -8.15 13.05 -4.18
C GLY A 186 -8.50 12.09 -3.05
N ILE A 187 -9.41 12.55 -2.19
CA ILE A 187 -9.89 11.81 -1.02
C ILE A 187 -11.41 11.81 -1.07
N ALA A 188 -12.03 10.63 -1.00
CA ALA A 188 -13.45 10.49 -0.75
C ALA A 188 -13.67 10.21 0.74
N ILE A 189 -14.56 10.98 1.36
CA ILE A 189 -14.93 10.83 2.77
C ILE A 189 -16.37 10.37 2.82
N ILE A 190 -16.58 9.20 3.42
CA ILE A 190 -17.84 8.48 3.51
C ILE A 190 -18.32 8.60 4.94
N ASN A 191 -19.47 9.24 5.12
CA ASN A 191 -20.05 9.40 6.46
C ASN A 191 -20.60 8.07 6.99
N GLY A 192 -20.20 7.69 8.20
CA GLY A 192 -20.56 6.41 8.79
C GLY A 192 -22.01 6.28 9.23
N ALA A 193 -22.77 7.38 9.29
CA ALA A 193 -24.18 7.38 9.70
C ALA A 193 -25.16 7.44 8.52
N THR A 194 -24.78 8.09 7.41
CA THR A 194 -25.68 8.44 6.29
C THR A 194 -25.21 7.88 4.94
N ASP A 195 -24.04 7.27 4.88
CA ASP A 195 -23.36 6.83 3.66
C ASP A 195 -23.10 7.96 2.64
N LYS A 196 -23.29 9.22 3.04
CA LYS A 196 -23.03 10.38 2.18
C LYS A 196 -21.54 10.47 1.87
N VAL A 197 -21.21 10.54 0.58
CA VAL A 197 -19.84 10.70 0.09
C VAL A 197 -19.56 12.16 -0.25
N THR A 198 -18.43 12.68 0.24
CA THR A 198 -17.88 13.97 -0.17
C THR A 198 -16.48 13.76 -0.71
N VAL A 199 -16.21 14.26 -1.92
CA VAL A 199 -14.89 14.16 -2.55
C VAL A 199 -14.19 15.50 -2.52
N VAL A 200 -12.93 15.51 -2.12
CA VAL A 200 -12.00 16.65 -2.18
C VAL A 200 -10.78 16.26 -2.99
N GLY A 201 -10.27 17.18 -3.82
CA GLY A 201 -9.37 16.80 -4.90
C GLY A 201 -10.10 15.99 -5.98
N ALA A 202 -9.35 15.24 -6.79
CA ALA A 202 -9.87 14.44 -7.90
C ALA A 202 -10.85 15.23 -8.81
N GLY A 203 -10.45 16.46 -9.17
CA GLY A 203 -11.25 17.41 -9.96
C GLY A 203 -12.10 18.38 -9.13
N ASN A 204 -12.17 18.24 -7.80
CA ASN A 204 -12.89 19.14 -6.90
C ASN A 204 -11.89 19.96 -6.06
N ALA A 205 -11.58 21.18 -6.51
CA ALA A 205 -10.59 22.02 -5.85
C ALA A 205 -10.92 22.35 -4.38
N ILE A 206 -9.91 22.33 -3.51
CA ILE A 206 -10.05 22.75 -2.11
C ILE A 206 -8.83 23.55 -1.62
N GLY A 207 -9.05 24.84 -1.34
CA GLY A 207 -8.00 25.74 -0.86
C GLY A 207 -6.71 25.68 -1.68
N ASN A 208 -5.57 25.67 -0.99
CA ASN A 208 -4.25 25.58 -1.64
C ASN A 208 -3.88 24.15 -2.06
N GLY A 209 -4.65 23.13 -1.63
CA GLY A 209 -4.44 21.75 -2.06
C GLY A 209 -4.79 21.49 -3.52
N GLY A 210 -5.44 22.44 -4.18
CA GLY A 210 -5.83 22.33 -5.58
C GLY A 210 -6.89 21.26 -5.81
N ASP A 211 -7.02 20.81 -7.05
CA ASP A 211 -7.96 19.76 -7.47
C ASP A 211 -7.29 18.42 -7.78
N ASP A 212 -5.97 18.32 -7.62
CA ASP A 212 -5.19 17.10 -7.81
C ASP A 212 -4.21 16.92 -6.65
N PHE A 213 -4.38 15.83 -5.91
CA PHE A 213 -3.60 15.51 -4.73
C PHE A 213 -2.36 14.64 -5.03
N GLU A 214 -1.91 14.59 -6.29
CA GLU A 214 -0.64 13.95 -6.65
C GLU A 214 0.56 14.46 -5.82
N TRP A 215 0.52 15.71 -5.38
CA TRP A 215 1.58 16.33 -4.57
C TRP A 215 1.74 15.68 -3.17
N MET A 216 0.70 15.04 -2.64
CA MET A 216 0.68 14.49 -1.29
C MET A 216 1.34 13.11 -1.25
N ASP A 217 2.27 12.89 -0.32
CA ASP A 217 2.91 11.59 -0.06
C ASP A 217 2.69 11.07 1.37
N THR A 218 2.14 11.91 2.25
CA THR A 218 1.82 11.58 3.63
C THR A 218 0.41 12.03 3.99
N TRP A 219 -0.24 11.23 4.82
CA TRP A 219 -1.48 11.62 5.46
C TRP A 219 -1.73 10.82 6.74
N GLN A 220 -2.43 11.42 7.69
CA GLN A 220 -2.74 10.79 8.97
C GLN A 220 -3.98 11.39 9.63
N LEU A 221 -4.57 10.64 10.56
CA LEU A 221 -5.64 11.12 11.41
C LEU A 221 -5.10 12.19 12.37
N TYR A 222 -5.72 13.37 12.36
CA TYR A 222 -5.48 14.42 13.34
C TYR A 222 -6.69 14.52 14.27
N SER A 223 -6.57 13.95 15.46
CA SER A 223 -7.69 13.90 16.42
C SER A 223 -8.03 15.27 16.99
N LYS A 224 -9.33 15.54 17.19
CA LYS A 224 -9.81 16.81 17.78
C LYS A 224 -9.17 17.17 19.14
N GLY A 225 -8.77 16.16 19.92
CA GLY A 225 -8.08 16.36 21.20
C GLY A 225 -6.63 16.87 21.07
N ARG A 226 -5.94 16.63 19.96
CA ARG A 226 -4.56 17.12 19.75
C ARG A 226 -4.52 18.65 19.61
N ALA A 227 -5.50 19.25 18.95
CA ALA A 227 -5.63 20.70 18.84
C ALA A 227 -5.80 21.43 20.19
N ILE A 228 -6.22 20.71 21.25
CA ILE A 228 -6.37 21.27 22.60
C ILE A 228 -5.01 21.27 23.35
N HIS A 229 -4.13 20.32 23.03
CA HIS A 229 -2.81 20.18 23.68
C HIS A 229 -1.70 20.94 22.95
N GLU A 230 -1.79 21.07 21.64
CA GLU A 230 -0.94 21.96 20.84
C GLU A 230 -1.52 23.38 20.95
N ALA A 231 -1.09 24.13 21.98
CA ALA A 231 -1.48 25.52 22.24
C ALA A 231 -0.92 26.51 21.18
N ASP A 232 -0.91 26.09 19.91
CA ASP A 232 -0.53 26.92 18.79
C ASP A 232 -1.74 27.71 18.30
N ARG A 233 -1.68 29.04 18.42
CA ARG A 233 -2.82 29.96 18.16
C ARG A 233 -3.26 29.95 16.69
N SER A 234 -2.51 29.28 15.82
CA SER A 234 -2.78 29.20 14.39
C SER A 234 -3.76 28.08 14.04
N VAL A 235 -3.79 26.97 14.78
CA VAL A 235 -4.65 25.82 14.43
C VAL A 235 -6.11 26.10 14.78
N PRO A 236 -7.07 25.95 13.83
CA PRO A 236 -8.48 26.14 14.12
C PRO A 236 -8.97 25.22 15.23
N HIS A 237 -9.88 25.71 16.08
CA HIS A 237 -10.57 24.85 17.05
C HIS A 237 -11.38 23.78 16.31
N LEU A 238 -10.86 22.55 16.31
CA LEU A 238 -11.47 21.42 15.62
C LEU A 238 -12.65 20.87 16.44
N ARG A 239 -13.82 20.79 15.80
CA ARG A 239 -15.03 20.18 16.40
C ARG A 239 -15.09 18.66 16.20
N SER A 240 -14.30 18.16 15.25
CA SER A 240 -14.27 16.80 14.75
C SER A 240 -12.82 16.42 14.41
N ASP A 241 -12.58 15.15 14.13
CA ASP A 241 -11.28 14.74 13.62
C ASP A 241 -11.00 15.37 12.25
N ALA A 242 -9.73 15.55 11.93
CA ALA A 242 -9.26 16.11 10.67
C ALA A 242 -8.30 15.15 9.97
N LEU A 243 -8.09 15.39 8.68
CA LEU A 243 -7.04 14.76 7.90
C LEU A 243 -5.85 15.70 7.88
N LEU A 244 -4.71 15.28 8.43
CA LEU A 244 -3.44 15.94 8.14
C LEU A 244 -2.90 15.33 6.85
N VAL A 245 -2.73 16.15 5.83
CA VAL A 245 -2.17 15.78 4.53
C VAL A 245 -0.86 16.52 4.30
N GLY A 246 0.09 15.92 3.61
CA GLY A 246 1.40 16.54 3.45
C GLY A 246 2.26 15.98 2.34
N LYS A 247 3.28 16.76 2.02
CA LYS A 247 4.46 16.32 1.28
C LYS A 247 5.63 16.31 2.26
N SER A 248 6.29 15.17 2.37
CA SER A 248 7.36 14.92 3.32
C SER A 248 8.43 16.01 3.19
N GLU A 249 8.81 16.58 4.34
CA GLU A 249 9.85 17.62 4.46
C GLU A 249 9.58 18.93 3.70
N ALA A 250 8.34 19.17 3.23
CA ALA A 250 7.99 20.40 2.52
C ALA A 250 6.85 21.14 3.23
N ALA A 251 5.62 20.66 3.08
CA ALA A 251 4.43 21.37 3.55
C ALA A 251 3.34 20.40 3.97
N SER A 252 2.47 20.85 4.87
CA SER A 252 1.32 20.08 5.34
C SER A 252 0.07 20.94 5.40
N ALA A 253 -1.08 20.31 5.55
CA ALA A 253 -2.33 21.00 5.74
C ALA A 253 -3.35 20.11 6.46
N LEU A 254 -4.28 20.75 7.15
CA LEU A 254 -5.47 20.11 7.67
C LEU A 254 -6.62 20.23 6.68
N ILE A 255 -7.30 19.13 6.43
CA ILE A 255 -8.63 19.09 5.85
C ILE A 255 -9.60 18.72 6.96
N TYR A 256 -10.49 19.63 7.33
CA TYR A 256 -11.41 19.45 8.45
C TYR A 256 -12.82 19.95 8.14
N TRP A 257 -13.80 19.45 8.89
CA TRP A 257 -15.20 19.86 8.75
C TRP A 257 -15.50 21.13 9.56
N ASN A 258 -16.01 22.17 8.91
CA ASN A 258 -16.35 23.44 9.58
C ASN A 258 -17.82 23.51 10.08
N GLY A 259 -18.56 22.41 10.03
CA GLY A 259 -20.00 22.35 10.32
C GLY A 259 -20.89 22.34 9.07
N LYS A 260 -20.35 22.73 7.90
CA LYS A 260 -21.10 22.76 6.62
C LYS A 260 -20.38 22.08 5.46
N ARG A 261 -19.05 22.18 5.40
CA ARG A 261 -18.20 21.60 4.36
C ARG A 261 -16.79 21.30 4.88
N TYR A 262 -16.05 20.48 4.14
CA TYR A 262 -14.62 20.34 4.34
C TYR A 262 -13.89 21.63 3.89
N VAL A 263 -12.90 22.03 4.66
CA VAL A 263 -12.09 23.22 4.42
C VAL A 263 -10.60 22.91 4.58
N TRP A 264 -9.79 23.63 3.82
CA TRP A 264 -8.33 23.56 3.86
C TRP A 264 -7.77 24.54 4.89
N PHE A 265 -6.76 24.11 5.65
CA PHE A 265 -5.94 24.98 6.48
C PHE A 265 -4.47 24.60 6.33
N GLN A 266 -3.68 25.51 5.76
CA GLN A 266 -2.26 25.30 5.51
C GLN A 266 -1.47 25.23 6.83
N GLN A 267 -0.55 24.28 6.93
CA GLN A 267 0.41 24.13 8.02
C GLN A 267 1.85 24.11 7.47
N GLY A 268 2.57 25.22 7.69
CA GLY A 268 3.94 25.41 7.21
C GLY A 268 4.02 25.79 5.73
N ASP A 269 5.12 26.46 5.38
CA ASP A 269 5.56 26.86 4.04
C ASP A 269 6.87 26.16 3.69
#